data_AF-A0A8J2TYN6-F1
#
_entry.id   AF-A0A8J2TYN6-F1
#
_cell.length_a   1.000
_cell.length_b   1.000
_cell.length_c   1.000
_cell.angle_alpha   90.00
_cell.angle_beta   90.00
_cell.angle_gamma   90.00
#
_symmetry.space_group_name_H-M   'P 1'
#
loop_
_entity.id
_entity.type
_entity.pdbx_description
1 polymer ?
#
loop_
_entity_poly.entity_id
_entity_poly.type
_entity_poly.pdbx_seq_one_letter_code
_entity_poly.pdbx_strand_id
1 'polypeptide(L)' 'MQDHAQTLGVEYLIWDGLIWSLARDAEGWRPYDGGGMHDPDSITGSHADHLHVTVRAGS' A
#
# COMPACT_ATOMS: atom_id res chain seq x y z
N MET A 1 -3.23 -11.26 2.03
CA MET A 1 -4.11 -10.09 1.76
C MET A 1 -4.21 -9.80 0.28
N GLN A 2 -3.09 -9.65 -0.43
CA GLN A 2 -3.07 -9.43 -1.89
C GLN A 2 -3.92 -10.44 -2.68
N ASP A 3 -3.72 -11.74 -2.47
CA ASP A 3 -4.48 -12.81 -3.15
C ASP A 3 -6.00 -12.79 -2.89
N HIS A 4 -6.43 -12.13 -1.80
CA HIS A 4 -7.83 -12.00 -1.41
C HIS A 4 -8.32 -10.55 -1.51
N ALA A 5 -7.57 -9.67 -2.17
CA ALA A 5 -7.83 -8.23 -2.17
C ALA A 5 -9.25 -7.89 -2.64
N GLN A 6 -9.77 -8.60 -3.65
CA GLN A 6 -11.13 -8.40 -4.15
C GLN A 6 -12.19 -8.75 -3.10
N THR A 7 -12.06 -9.90 -2.45
CA THR A 7 -12.99 -10.35 -1.40
C THR A 7 -12.97 -9.43 -0.18
N LEU A 8 -11.78 -8.94 0.18
CA LEU A 8 -11.56 -8.07 1.33
C LEU A 8 -11.79 -6.58 1.01
N GLY A 9 -12.10 -6.22 -0.23
CA GLY A 9 -12.24 -4.84 -0.67
C GLY A 9 -10.96 -4.00 -0.59
N VAL A 10 -9.77 -4.61 -0.57
CA VAL A 10 -8.47 -3.91 -0.52
C VAL A 10 -8.23 -3.19 -1.84
N GLU A 11 -7.93 -1.89 -1.75
CA GLU A 11 -7.58 -1.05 -2.90
C GLU A 11 -6.06 -0.95 -3.07
N TYR A 12 -5.32 -0.74 -1.97
CA TYR A 12 -3.86 -0.73 -1.98
C TYR A 12 -3.26 -1.06 -0.61
N LEU A 13 -1.98 -1.48 -0.66
CA LEU A 13 -1.12 -1.79 0.49
C LEU A 13 0.16 -0.96 0.38
N ILE A 14 0.67 -0.47 1.51
CA ILE A 14 1.99 0.16 1.60
C ILE A 14 2.77 -0.53 2.72
N TRP A 15 3.95 -1.04 2.38
CA TRP A 15 4.81 -1.79 3.28
C TRP A 15 6.27 -1.68 2.85
N ASP A 16 7.16 -1.41 3.80
CA ASP A 16 8.62 -1.44 3.62
C ASP A 16 9.10 -0.59 2.43
N GLY A 17 8.62 0.66 2.36
CA GLY A 17 8.95 1.59 1.28
C GLY A 17 8.36 1.23 -0.07
N LEU A 18 7.43 0.27 -0.14
CA LEU A 18 6.79 -0.19 -1.36
C LEU A 18 5.28 -0.03 -1.31
N ILE A 19 4.68 0.17 -2.48
CA ILE A 19 3.23 0.22 -2.69
C ILE A 19 2.81 -0.82 -3.73
N TRP A 20 1.74 -1.55 -3.40
CA TRP A 20 0.98 -2.37 -4.33
C TRP A 20 -0.46 -1.88 -4.39
N SER A 21 -1.08 -1.88 -5.57
CA SER A 21 -2.48 -1.50 -5.73
C SER A 21 -3.21 -2.42 -6.70
N LEU A 22 -4.47 -2.73 -6.38
CA LEU A 22 -5.31 -3.59 -7.21
C LEU A 22 -5.49 -3.03 -8.63
N ALA A 23 -5.59 -1.70 -8.74
CA ALA A 23 -5.74 -0.99 -10.02
C ALA A 23 -4.52 -1.15 -10.96
N ARG A 24 -3.35 -1.49 -10.42
CA ARG A 24 -2.10 -1.66 -11.17
C ARG A 24 -1.38 -2.94 -10.74
N ASP A 25 -2.15 -4.01 -10.56
CA ASP A 25 -1.67 -5.30 -10.04
C ASP A 25 -0.57 -5.92 -10.91
N ALA A 26 -0.69 -5.79 -12.23
CA ALA A 26 0.27 -6.31 -13.19
C ALA A 26 1.69 -5.70 -13.07
N GLU A 27 1.83 -4.56 -12.39
CA GLU A 27 3.13 -3.94 -12.15
C GLU A 27 3.77 -4.40 -10.83
N GLY A 28 3.05 -5.17 -10.02
CA GLY A 28 3.53 -5.65 -8.73
C GLY A 28 3.77 -4.53 -7.71
N TRP A 29 4.71 -4.80 -6.80
CA TRP A 29 5.19 -3.82 -5.81
C TRP A 29 6.10 -2.79 -6.46
N ARG A 30 5.91 -1.52 -6.09
CA ARG A 30 6.66 -0.38 -6.64
C ARG A 30 7.19 0.49 -5.51
N PRO A 31 8.22 1.33 -5.74
CA PRO A 31 8.64 2.33 -4.78
C PRO A 31 7.48 3.23 -4.34
N TYR A 32 7.33 3.42 -3.04
CA TYR A 32 6.43 4.40 -2.45
C TYR A 32 7.19 5.70 -2.19
N ASP A 33 6.66 6.81 -2.67
CA ASP A 33 7.32 8.12 -2.64
C ASP A 33 6.85 9.01 -1.48
N GLY A 34 6.15 8.44 -0.50
CA GLY A 34 5.58 9.20 0.62
C GLY A 34 4.20 9.79 0.33
N GLY A 35 3.65 9.59 -0.88
CA GLY A 35 2.29 10.03 -1.25
C GLY A 35 2.11 11.55 -1.14
N GLY A 36 3.20 12.32 -1.19
CA GLY A 36 3.23 13.78 -1.06
C GLY A 36 3.00 14.34 0.35
N MET A 37 2.80 13.49 1.36
CA MET A 37 2.51 13.90 2.74
C MET A 37 3.54 13.37 3.74
N HIS A 38 4.14 12.21 3.46
CA HIS A 38 5.07 11.52 4.35
C HIS A 38 6.50 11.62 3.81
N ASP A 39 7.47 11.60 4.72
CA ASP A 39 8.89 11.48 4.37
C ASP A 39 9.23 9.99 4.11
N PRO A 40 9.45 9.58 2.84
CA PRO A 40 9.71 8.19 2.48
C PRO A 40 11.08 7.68 2.98
N ASP A 41 11.97 8.54 3.48
CA ASP A 41 13.26 8.12 4.05
C ASP A 41 13.18 7.86 5.56
N SER A 42 12.07 8.22 6.21
CA SER A 42 11.84 7.97 7.64
C SER A 42 11.25 6.57 7.88
N ILE A 43 11.54 5.94 9.04
CA ILE A 43 11.02 4.60 9.38
C ILE A 43 9.49 4.52 9.29
N THR A 44 8.81 5.49 9.92
CA THR A 44 7.34 5.52 9.91
C THR A 44 6.79 6.02 8.57
N GLY A 45 7.40 7.02 7.92
CA GLY A 45 6.90 7.53 6.64
C GLY A 45 7.09 6.56 5.47
N SER A 46 8.15 5.74 5.50
CA SER A 46 8.35 4.62 4.57
C SER A 46 7.45 3.42 4.85
N HIS A 47 6.76 3.37 5.99
CA HIS A 47 5.98 2.21 6.43
C HIS A 47 6.83 0.95 6.65
N ALA A 48 8.06 1.12 7.15
CA ALA A 48 8.94 -0.01 7.50
C ALA A 48 8.56 -0.67 8.84
N ASP A 49 7.83 0.05 9.70
CA ASP A 49 7.40 -0.41 11.04
C ASP A 49 5.90 -0.78 11.12
N HIS A 50 5.12 -0.54 10.07
CA HIS A 50 3.71 -0.88 10.03
C HIS A 50 3.18 -1.06 8.60
N LEU A 51 2.11 -1.86 8.45
CA LEU A 51 1.41 -2.02 7.18
C LEU A 51 0.26 -1.01 7.09
N HIS A 52 0.25 -0.19 6.04
CA HIS A 52 -0.93 0.62 5.69
C HIS A 52 -1.80 -0.14 4.70
N VAL A 53 -3.11 -0.19 4.99
CA VAL A 53 -4.12 -0.84 4.16
C VAL A 53 -5.22 0.16 3.88
N THR A 54 -5.54 0.37 2.61
CA THR A 54 -6.75 1.10 2.22
C THR A 54 -7.76 0.12 1.62
N VAL A 55 -9.00 0.25 2.07
CA VAL A 55 -10.13 -0.57 1.62
C VAL A 55 -11.23 0.31 1.03
N ARG A 56 -11.99 -0.23 0.09
CA ARG A 56 -13.17 0.40 -0.49
C ARG A 56 -14.21 0.62 0.61
N ALA A 57 -14.85 1.78 0.62
CA ALA A 57 -15.95 2.05 1.55
C ALA A 57 -17.11 1.06 1.36
N GLY A 58 -17.55 0.42 2.45
CA GLY A 58 -18.69 -0.51 2.46
C GLY A 58 -18.37 -1.95 2.05
N SER A 59 -17.10 -2.36 2.10
CA SER A 59 -16.63 -3.75 1.96
C SER A 59 -17.13 -4.68 3.07
#